data_AF-A0A534QK18-F1
#
_entry.id   AF-A0A534QK18-F1
#
_cell.length_a   1.000
_cell.length_b   1.000
_cell.length_c   1.000
_cell.angle_alpha   90.00
_cell.angle_beta   90.00
_cell.angle_gamma   90.00
#
_symmetry.space_group_name_H-M   'P 1'
#
loop_
_entity.id
_entity.type
_entity.pdbx_description
1 polymer ?
#
loop_
_entity_poly.entity_id
_entity_poly.type
_entity_poly.pdbx_seq_one_letter_code
_entity_poly.pdbx_strand_id
1 'polypeptide(L)'
;MYFVTTKRAGYALFCTTPSERAAIGVTDDQQRVHLLARTAAGWEVRHDWPVGEHSHTELLTRLGRVEEPETIEELVRLALGA
;
A
#
# COMPACT_ATOMS: atom_id res chain seq x y z
N MET A 1 -11.18 5.72 2.19
CA MET A 1 -10.29 5.52 3.34
C MET A 1 -9.18 6.58 3.30
N TYR A 2 -8.71 7.07 4.45
CA TYR A 2 -7.53 7.95 4.49
C TYR A 2 -6.28 7.13 4.81
N PHE A 3 -5.10 7.67 4.49
CA PHE A 3 -3.82 7.02 4.79
C PHE A 3 -2.98 7.90 5.70
N VAL A 4 -2.20 7.25 6.57
CA VAL A 4 -1.23 7.93 7.43
C VAL A 4 0.16 7.73 6.83
N THR A 5 0.83 8.83 6.51
CA THR A 5 2.21 8.77 5.98
C THR A 5 3.20 8.73 7.12
N THR A 6 4.14 7.79 7.06
CA THR A 6 5.20 7.62 8.06
C THR A 6 6.56 7.47 7.38
N LYS A 7 7.65 7.75 8.09
CA LYS A 7 9.00 7.50 7.58
C LYS A 7 9.37 6.04 7.81
N ARG A 8 9.90 5.38 6.78
CA ARG A 8 10.41 4.02 6.85
C ARG A 8 11.64 3.86 5.97
N ALA A 9 12.69 3.23 6.49
CA ALA A 9 13.89 2.95 5.70
C ALA A 9 13.56 2.04 4.50
N GLY A 10 14.21 2.31 3.36
CA GLY A 10 13.97 1.61 2.09
C GLY A 10 12.77 2.11 1.29
N TYR A 11 12.09 3.17 1.75
CA TYR A 11 10.92 3.73 1.07
C TYR A 11 11.01 5.25 0.95
N ALA A 12 10.81 5.76 -0.27
CA ALA A 12 10.61 7.19 -0.53
C ALA A 12 9.24 7.66 0.02
N LEU A 13 8.25 6.78 0.01
CA LEU A 13 6.91 7.00 0.57
C LEU A 13 6.44 5.73 1.28
N PHE A 14 5.86 5.87 2.47
CA PHE A 14 5.23 4.75 3.17
C PHE A 14 3.93 5.21 3.85
N CYS A 15 2.81 4.70 3.36
CA CYS A 15 1.46 5.09 3.76
C CYS A 15 0.72 3.89 4.35
N THR A 16 0.30 3.97 5.60
CA THR A 16 -0.48 2.90 6.26
C THR A 16 -1.97 3.18 6.20
N THR A 17 -2.76 2.12 6.21
CA THR A 17 -4.19 2.24 6.52
C THR A 17 -4.39 2.66 7.98
N PRO A 18 -5.56 3.22 8.36
CA PRO A 18 -5.84 3.66 9.72
C PRO A 18 -5.67 2.55 10.77
N SER A 19 -6.05 1.31 10.45
CA SER A 19 -5.87 0.17 11.35
C SER A 19 -4.43 -0.36 11.41
N GLU A 20 -3.52 0.18 10.61
CA GLU A 20 -2.16 -0.32 10.37
C GLU A 20 -2.10 -1.78 9.88
N ARG A 21 -3.19 -2.37 9.38
CA ARG A 21 -3.17 -3.74 8.81
C ARG A 21 -2.43 -3.79 7.48
N ALA A 22 -2.51 -2.72 6.69
CA ALA A 22 -1.89 -2.66 5.38
C ALA A 22 -1.09 -1.36 5.18
N ALA A 23 -0.16 -1.41 4.24
CA ALA A 23 0.55 -0.22 3.78
C ALA A 23 0.79 -0.25 2.28
N ILE A 24 0.89 0.93 1.69
CA ILE A 24 1.39 1.15 0.34
C ILE A 24 2.71 1.91 0.46
N GLY A 25 3.76 1.36 -0.14
CA GLY A 25 5.10 1.94 -0.13
C GLY A 25 5.63 2.15 -1.54
N VAL A 26 6.42 3.19 -1.74
CA VAL A 26 7.26 3.38 -2.94
C VAL A 26 8.70 3.22 -2.51
N THR A 27 9.46 2.35 -3.17
CA THR A 27 10.88 2.13 -2.88
C THR A 27 11.69 3.42 -3.01
N ASP A 28 12.83 3.50 -2.35
CA ASP A 28 13.71 4.69 -2.35
C ASP A 28 14.25 5.06 -3.74
N ASP A 29 14.52 4.07 -4.59
CA ASP A 29 14.84 4.24 -6.01
C ASP A 29 13.65 4.67 -6.88
N GLN A 30 12.45 4.74 -6.29
CA GLN A 30 11.18 5.09 -6.93
C GLN A 30 10.84 4.22 -8.14
N GLN A 31 11.32 2.98 -8.19
CA GLN A 31 11.04 2.04 -9.29
C GLN A 31 9.91 1.07 -8.96
N ARG A 32 9.62 0.82 -7.69
CA ARG A 32 8.64 -0.20 -7.27
C ARG A 32 7.58 0.36 -6.33
N VAL A 33 6.36 -0.13 -6.46
CA VAL A 33 5.26 0.07 -5.52
C VAL A 33 5.00 -1.25 -4.82
N HIS A 34 5.07 -1.22 -3.50
CA HIS A 34 4.76 -2.36 -2.64
C HIS A 34 3.39 -2.16 -1.98
N LEU A 35 2.62 -3.24 -1.90
CA LEU A 35 1.52 -3.38 -0.97
C LEU A 35 1.94 -4.37 0.10
N LEU A 36 1.86 -3.93 1.36
CA LEU A 36 2.37 -4.66 2.51
C LEU A 36 1.27 -5.01 3.49
N ALA A 37 1.43 -6.14 4.15
CA ALA A 37 0.62 -6.56 5.29
C ALA A 37 1.41 -6.42 6.59
N ARG A 38 0.72 -6.05 7.67
CA ARG A 38 1.27 -6.09 9.02
C ARG A 38 1.17 -7.51 9.57
N THR A 39 2.31 -8.06 9.96
CA THR A 39 2.46 -9.35 10.64
C THR A 39 3.06 -9.15 12.02
N ALA A 40 3.13 -10.23 12.81
CA ALA A 40 3.81 -10.21 14.11
C ALA A 40 5.31 -9.84 13.98
N ALA A 41 5.94 -10.14 12.85
CA ALA A 41 7.36 -9.86 12.59
C ALA A 41 7.61 -8.46 11.99
N GLY A 42 6.56 -7.74 11.59
CA GLY A 42 6.68 -6.42 10.99
C GLY A 42 5.85 -6.29 9.71
N TRP A 43 6.44 -5.70 8.67
CA TRP A 43 5.76 -5.50 7.40
C TRP A 43 6.26 -6.50 6.36
N GLU A 44 5.35 -7.23 5.77
CA GLU A 44 5.63 -8.21 4.71
C GLU A 44 5.09 -7.67 3.37
N VAL A 45 5.91 -7.72 2.32
CA VAL A 45 5.47 -7.35 0.96
C VAL A 45 4.59 -8.46 0.42
N ARG A 46 3.32 -8.14 0.14
CA ARG A 46 2.34 -9.08 -0.43
C ARG A 46 2.22 -8.94 -1.93
N HIS A 47 2.36 -7.71 -2.42
CA HIS A 47 2.45 -7.42 -3.84
C HIS A 47 3.52 -6.38 -4.11
N ASP A 48 4.10 -6.50 -5.30
CA ASP A 48 5.23 -5.72 -5.74
C ASP A 48 5.12 -5.49 -7.25
N TRP A 49 5.04 -4.24 -7.65
CA TRP A 49 4.84 -3.82 -9.04
C TRP A 49 5.88 -2.79 -9.46
N PRO A 50 6.33 -2.79 -10.73
CA PRO A 50 6.98 -1.63 -11.32
C PRO A 50 6.06 -0.41 -11.27
N VAL A 51 6.62 0.77 -10.94
CA VAL A 51 5.85 2.04 -10.93
C VAL A 51 5.21 2.36 -12.28
N GLY A 52 5.81 1.88 -13.38
CA GLY A 52 5.26 2.03 -14.73
C GLY A 52 3.99 1.19 -15.01
N GLU A 53 3.74 0.14 -14.23
CA GLU A 53 2.52 -0.66 -14.30
C GLU A 53 1.44 -0.16 -13.34
N HIS A 54 1.84 0.11 -12.08
CA HIS A 54 0.96 0.65 -11.05
C HIS A 54 1.65 1.75 -10.26
N SER A 55 0.99 2.90 -10.13
CA SER A 55 1.49 4.01 -9.32
C SER A 55 0.82 4.08 -7.95
N HIS A 56 1.57 4.46 -6.91
CA HIS A 56 0.99 4.66 -5.57
C HIS A 56 -0.18 5.66 -5.59
N THR A 57 -0.10 6.72 -6.42
CA THR A 57 -1.15 7.72 -6.57
C THR A 57 -2.44 7.10 -7.07
N GLU A 58 -2.39 6.23 -8.08
CA GLU A 58 -3.55 5.50 -8.59
C GLU A 58 -4.19 4.65 -7.49
N LEU A 59 -3.38 3.81 -6.82
CA LEU A 59 -3.86 2.90 -5.78
C LEU A 59 -4.50 3.66 -4.62
N LEU A 60 -3.82 4.69 -4.11
CA LEU A 60 -4.32 5.52 -3.00
C LEU A 60 -5.58 6.29 -3.39
N THR A 61 -5.67 6.81 -4.62
CA THR A 61 -6.87 7.52 -5.11
C THR A 61 -8.07 6.59 -5.20
N ARG A 62 -7.86 5.35 -5.66
CA ARG A 62 -8.91 4.34 -5.77
C ARG A 62 -9.39 3.90 -4.38
N LEU A 63 -8.47 3.51 -3.50
CA LEU A 63 -8.77 3.11 -2.11
C LEU A 63 -9.32 4.27 -1.27
N GLY A 64 -9.02 5.51 -1.66
CA GLY A 64 -9.55 6.73 -1.05
C GLY A 64 -11.09 6.77 -0.99
N ARG A 65 -11.76 6.07 -1.91
CA ARG A 65 -13.21 6.14 -2.13
C ARG A 65 -14.03 5.08 -1.40
N VAL A 66 -13.37 4.12 -0.75
CA VAL A 66 -14.02 2.97 -0.10
C VAL A 66 -13.71 2.93 1.39
N GLU A 67 -14.49 2.17 2.17
CA GLU A 67 -14.13 1.85 3.56
C GLU A 67 -12.86 0.98 3.62
N GLU A 68 -12.20 0.96 4.77
CA GLU A 68 -11.03 0.10 4.95
C GLU A 68 -11.47 -1.37 4.95
N PRO A 69 -10.96 -2.22 4.03
CA PRO A 69 -11.29 -3.63 4.03
C PRO A 69 -10.69 -4.37 5.22
N GLU A 70 -11.30 -5.50 5.58
CA GLU A 70 -10.84 -6.34 6.70
C GLU A 70 -9.62 -7.18 6.33
N THR A 71 -9.44 -7.49 5.03
CA THR A 71 -8.37 -8.36 4.54
C THR A 71 -7.49 -7.69 3.49
N ILE A 72 -6.27 -8.19 3.36
CA ILE A 72 -5.31 -7.71 2.37
C ILE A 72 -5.75 -8.09 0.96
N GLU A 73 -6.31 -9.28 0.80
CA GLU A 73 -6.82 -9.80 -0.46
C GLU A 73 -7.92 -8.88 -1.02
N GLU A 74 -8.82 -8.43 -0.15
CA GLU A 74 -9.87 -7.49 -0.53
C GLU A 74 -9.30 -6.10 -0.84
N LEU A 75 -8.30 -5.64 -0.06
CA LEU A 75 -7.60 -4.38 -0.36
C LEU A 75 -6.94 -4.42 -1.73
N VAL A 76 -6.29 -5.52 -2.09
CA VAL A 76 -5.65 -5.71 -3.40
C VAL A 76 -6.71 -5.71 -4.51
N ARG A 77 -7.81 -6.45 -4.34
CA ARG A 77 -8.92 -6.49 -5.30
C ARG A 77 -9.43 -5.08 -5.59
N LEU A 78 -9.73 -4.31 -4.53
CA LEU A 78 -10.19 -2.93 -4.63
C LEU A 78 -9.11 -2.00 -5.20
N ALA A 79 -7.84 -2.20 -4.83
CA ALA A 79 -6.71 -1.41 -5.33
C ALA A 79 -6.47 -1.63 -6.82
N LEU A 80 -6.79 -2.80 -7.37
CA LEU A 80 -6.70 -3.13 -8.78
C LEU A 80 -7.98 -2.81 -9.57
N GLY A 81 -9.04 -2.32 -8.91
CA GLY A 81 -10.29 -1.90 -9.54
C GLY A 81 -11.20 -3.05 -9.96
N ALA A 82 -11.04 -4.22 -9.32
CA ALA A 82 -11.90 -5.39 -9.50
C ALA A 82 -13.07 -5.42 -8.52
#